data_AF-A0A4Y7RKJ3-F1
#
_entry.id   AF-A0A4Y7RKJ3-F1
#
_cell.length_a   1.000
_cell.length_b   1.000
_cell.length_c   1.000
_cell.angle_alpha   90.00
_cell.angle_beta   90.00
_cell.angle_gamma   90.00
#
_symmetry.space_group_name_H-M   'P 1'
#
loop_
_entity.id
_entity.type
_entity.pdbx_description
1 polymer ?
#
loop_
_entity_poly.entity_id
_entity_poly.type
_entity_poly.pdbx_seq_one_letter_code
_entity_poly.pdbx_strand_id
1 'polypeptide(L)'
;MIKDLTVIEQDAPDLIKHISTGLIPKELQSYVAPALEEFRNEMAAELGLDDYENIDKGNLPSRMNGNVGGNMTSKMVKFAEAVLAWNYKNRLMLKG
;
A
#
# COMPACT_ATOMS: atom_id res chain seq x y z
N MET A 1 -8.32 4.44 14.58
CA MET A 1 -9.03 5.62 14.07
C MET A 1 -8.62 5.76 12.61
N ILE A 2 -9.50 5.41 11.67
CA ILE A 2 -9.21 5.54 10.24
C ILE A 2 -9.11 7.05 9.99
N LYS A 3 -7.91 7.54 9.70
CA LYS A 3 -7.74 8.96 9.31
C LYS A 3 -8.62 9.20 8.08
N ASP A 4 -9.35 10.30 8.16
CA ASP A 4 -10.36 10.71 7.19
C ASP A 4 -9.77 10.70 5.77
N LEU A 5 -10.48 10.06 4.83
CA LEU A 5 -10.07 9.95 3.43
C LEU A 5 -10.11 11.29 2.68
N THR A 6 -10.61 12.34 3.34
CA THR A 6 -10.62 13.74 2.87
C THR A 6 -9.23 14.37 2.80
N VAL A 7 -8.20 13.80 3.45
CA VAL A 7 -6.82 14.31 3.37
C VAL A 7 -6.17 14.05 1.99
N ILE A 8 -6.80 13.24 1.14
CA ILE A 8 -6.27 12.91 -0.21
C ILE A 8 -6.42 14.09 -1.19
N GLU A 9 -7.24 15.10 -0.89
CA GLU A 9 -7.48 16.23 -1.81
C GLU A 9 -6.34 17.26 -1.86
N GLN A 10 -5.52 17.40 -0.81
CA GLN A 10 -4.55 18.50 -0.71
C GLN A 10 -3.09 18.09 -0.93
N ASP A 11 -2.71 16.83 -0.66
CA ASP A 11 -1.31 16.36 -0.74
C ASP A 11 -1.02 15.33 -1.85
N ALA A 12 -2.04 14.84 -2.57
CA ALA A 12 -1.86 13.85 -3.63
C ALA A 12 -2.60 14.13 -4.97
N PRO A 13 -2.64 15.38 -5.51
CA PRO A 13 -3.36 15.64 -6.77
C PRO A 13 -2.87 14.80 -7.96
N ASP A 14 -1.61 14.36 -7.94
CA ASP A 14 -1.01 13.67 -9.07
C ASP A 14 -1.02 12.15 -8.97
N LEU A 15 -1.10 11.54 -7.79
CA LEU A 15 -1.04 10.08 -7.68
C LEU A 15 -2.18 9.40 -8.45
N ILE A 16 -3.39 9.93 -8.35
CA ILE A 16 -4.58 9.37 -9.01
C ILE A 16 -4.53 9.54 -10.53
N LYS A 17 -3.91 10.61 -11.04
CA LYS A 17 -3.70 10.82 -12.48
C LYS A 17 -2.70 9.84 -13.07
N HIS A 18 -1.73 9.37 -12.27
CA HIS A 18 -0.70 8.42 -12.66
C HIS A 18 -1.07 6.96 -12.37
N ILE A 19 -2.21 6.67 -11.71
CA ILE A 19 -2.69 5.29 -11.51
C ILE A 19 -2.84 4.56 -12.86
N SER A 20 -3.34 5.25 -13.90
CA SER A 20 -3.55 4.64 -15.22
C SER A 20 -2.25 4.34 -15.97
N THR A 21 -1.15 5.02 -15.62
CA THR A 21 0.16 4.83 -16.26
C THR A 21 1.04 3.84 -15.49
N GLY A 22 0.70 3.52 -14.24
CA GLY A 22 1.49 2.63 -13.38
C GLY A 22 2.86 3.22 -13.02
N LEU A 23 3.05 4.53 -13.18
CA LEU A 23 4.32 5.20 -12.94
C LEU A 23 4.36 5.81 -11.54
N ILE A 24 5.48 5.60 -10.85
CA ILE A 24 5.78 6.28 -9.59
C ILE A 24 6.51 7.58 -9.95
N PRO A 25 6.01 8.76 -9.49
CA PRO A 25 6.70 10.03 -9.68
C PRO A 25 8.15 9.97 -9.21
N LYS A 26 9.06 10.64 -9.93
CA LYS A 26 10.50 10.52 -9.72
C LYS A 26 10.90 10.93 -8.30
N GLU A 27 10.28 11.98 -7.79
CA GLU A 27 10.42 12.51 -6.44
C GLU A 27 10.00 11.51 -5.35
N LEU A 28 9.17 10.51 -5.67
CA LEU A 28 8.73 9.48 -4.73
C LEU A 28 9.57 8.20 -4.79
N GLN A 29 10.37 7.99 -5.83
CA GLN A 29 11.07 6.73 -6.07
C GLN A 29 11.98 6.31 -4.90
N SER A 30 12.68 7.25 -4.26
CA SER A 30 13.56 6.96 -3.12
C SER A 30 12.79 6.50 -1.87
N TYR A 31 11.50 6.80 -1.77
CA TYR A 31 10.66 6.43 -0.62
C TYR A 31 9.99 5.08 -0.81
N VAL A 32 9.96 4.53 -2.02
CA VAL A 32 9.25 3.28 -2.33
C VAL A 32 9.80 2.10 -1.53
N ALA A 33 11.12 1.88 -1.59
CA ALA A 33 11.74 0.74 -0.91
C ALA A 33 11.56 0.81 0.63
N PRO A 34 11.87 1.93 1.31
CA PRO A 34 11.62 2.06 2.74
C PRO A 34 10.15 1.87 3.14
N ALA A 35 9.21 2.45 2.38
CA ALA A 35 7.79 2.31 2.68
C ALA A 35 7.31 0.85 2.51
N LEU A 36 7.83 0.13 1.50
CA LEU A 36 7.53 -1.29 1.31
C LEU A 36 8.16 -2.18 2.39
N GLU A 37 9.29 -1.78 2.95
CA GLU A 37 9.93 -2.47 4.06
C GLU A 37 9.14 -2.31 5.36
N GLU A 38 8.78 -1.07 5.71
CA GLU A 38 7.92 -0.76 6.85
C GLU A 38 6.61 -1.55 6.76
N PHE A 39 5.93 -1.47 5.61
CA PHE A 39 4.68 -2.18 5.40
C PHE A 39 4.82 -3.71 5.50
N ARG A 40 5.92 -4.26 4.97
CA ARG A 40 6.21 -5.71 5.11
C ARG A 40 6.37 -6.10 6.57
N ASN A 41 7.08 -5.30 7.37
CA ASN A 41 7.29 -5.57 8.79
C ASN A 41 5.97 -5.46 9.56
N GLU A 42 5.10 -4.50 9.24
CA GLU A 42 3.74 -4.43 9.78
C GLU A 42 2.92 -5.69 9.46
N MET A 43 2.95 -6.16 8.21
CA MET A 43 2.24 -7.39 7.81
C MET A 43 2.79 -8.64 8.51
N ALA A 44 4.07 -8.64 8.83
CA ALA A 44 4.69 -9.72 9.58
C ALA A 44 4.31 -9.67 11.07
N ALA A 45 4.29 -8.48 11.69
CA ALA A 45 3.82 -8.28 13.05
C ALA A 45 2.35 -8.71 13.23
N GLU A 46 1.47 -8.43 12.24
CA GLU A 46 0.09 -8.94 12.24
C GLU A 46 -0.01 -10.48 12.28
N LEU A 47 1.04 -11.18 11.83
CA LEU A 47 1.14 -12.64 11.84
C LEU A 47 1.94 -13.16 13.05
N GLY A 48 2.30 -12.30 14.00
CA GLY A 48 3.08 -12.64 15.19
C GLY A 48 4.59 -12.76 14.95
N LEU A 49 5.11 -12.14 13.88
CA LEU A 49 6.54 -12.08 13.56
C LEU A 49 7.08 -10.67 13.86
N ASP A 50 7.24 -10.35 15.14
CA ASP A 50 7.57 -8.98 15.58
C ASP A 50 8.98 -8.52 15.17
N ASP A 51 9.93 -9.44 14.97
CA ASP A 51 11.32 -9.14 14.58
C ASP A 51 11.63 -9.56 13.12
N TYR A 52 10.64 -9.40 12.23
CA TYR A 52 10.78 -9.84 10.84
C TYR A 52 11.88 -9.11 10.07
N GLU A 53 12.24 -7.89 10.49
CA GLU A 53 13.31 -7.10 9.91
C GLU A 53 14.68 -7.79 10.09
N ASN A 54 15.01 -8.15 11.33
CA ASN A 54 16.34 -8.64 11.69
C ASN A 54 16.47 -10.17 11.60
N ILE A 55 15.36 -10.90 11.65
CA ILE A 55 15.40 -12.36 11.52
C ILE A 55 15.90 -12.77 10.12
N ASP A 56 16.77 -13.77 10.11
CA ASP A 56 17.11 -14.47 8.88
C ASP A 56 15.87 -15.21 8.36
N LYS A 57 15.30 -14.66 7.29
CA LYS A 57 14.07 -15.17 6.66
C LYS A 57 14.26 -16.58 6.10
N GLY A 58 15.50 -17.04 5.88
CA GLY A 58 15.82 -18.42 5.51
C GLY A 58 15.53 -19.43 6.63
N ASN A 59 15.54 -18.99 7.90
CA ASN A 59 15.19 -19.83 9.05
C ASN A 59 13.68 -19.88 9.31
N LEU A 60 12.89 -19.02 8.66
CA LEU A 60 11.44 -19.05 8.76
C LEU A 60 10.85 -20.09 7.79
N PRO A 61 9.77 -20.80 8.17
CA PRO A 61 9.06 -21.66 7.22
C PRO A 61 8.62 -20.86 5.99
N SER A 62 8.82 -21.41 4.79
CA SER A 62 8.45 -20.73 3.53
C SER A 62 6.98 -20.30 3.50
N ARG A 63 6.09 -21.04 4.18
CA ARG A 63 4.68 -20.67 4.34
C ARG A 63 4.50 -19.37 5.12
N MET A 64 5.29 -19.11 6.16
CA MET A 64 5.22 -17.88 6.94
C MET A 64 5.66 -16.68 6.09
N ASN A 65 6.80 -16.78 5.41
CA ASN A 65 7.26 -15.76 4.46
C ASN A 65 6.22 -15.51 3.36
N GLY A 66 5.63 -16.58 2.83
CA GLY A 66 4.57 -16.52 1.83
C GLY A 66 3.30 -15.82 2.33
N ASN A 67 2.90 -16.07 3.58
CA ASN A 67 1.75 -15.39 4.20
C ASN A 67 1.99 -13.88 4.35
N VAL A 68 3.21 -13.46 4.73
CA VAL A 68 3.57 -12.03 4.81
C VAL A 68 3.41 -11.37 3.44
N GLY A 69 4.03 -11.93 2.39
CA GLY A 69 3.94 -11.37 1.04
C GLY A 69 2.52 -11.41 0.46
N GLY A 70 1.76 -12.47 0.75
CA GLY A 70 0.37 -12.62 0.35
C GLY A 70 -0.53 -11.57 0.99
N ASN A 71 -0.38 -11.33 2.29
CA ASN A 71 -1.11 -10.28 3.00
C ASN A 71 -0.76 -8.88 2.47
N MET A 72 0.54 -8.63 2.23
CA MET A 72 1.03 -7.39 1.63
C MET A 72 0.31 -7.10 0.31
N THR A 73 0.30 -8.08 -0.60
CA THR A 73 -0.36 -7.97 -1.91
C THR A 73 -1.87 -7.78 -1.77
N SER A 74 -2.53 -8.57 -0.92
CA SER A 74 -3.98 -8.49 -0.71
C SER A 74 -4.42 -7.10 -0.25
N LYS A 75 -3.70 -6.50 0.70
CA LYS A 75 -4.02 -5.17 1.22
C LYS A 75 -3.70 -4.05 0.23
N MET A 76 -2.60 -4.16 -0.52
CA MET A 76 -2.27 -3.22 -1.60
C MET A 76 -3.36 -3.22 -2.69
N VAL A 77 -3.85 -4.39 -3.08
CA VAL A 77 -4.96 -4.52 -4.05
C VAL A 77 -6.22 -3.85 -3.50
N LYS A 78 -6.62 -4.16 -2.26
CA LYS A 78 -7.79 -3.53 -1.64
C LYS A 78 -7.68 -2.01 -1.55
N PHE A 79 -6.49 -1.50 -1.25
CA PHE A 79 -6.22 -0.06 -1.25
C PHE A 79 -6.40 0.53 -2.65
N ALA A 80 -5.80 -0.09 -3.68
CA ALA A 80 -5.95 0.35 -5.06
C ALA A 80 -7.42 0.30 -5.53
N GLU A 81 -8.16 -0.76 -5.20
CA GLU A 81 -9.60 -0.89 -5.46
C GLU A 81 -10.39 0.27 -4.82
N ALA A 82 -10.10 0.59 -3.55
CA ALA A 82 -10.76 1.69 -2.85
C ALA A 82 -10.47 3.05 -3.50
N VAL A 83 -9.22 3.31 -3.90
CA VAL A 83 -8.84 4.55 -4.59
C VAL A 83 -9.51 4.65 -5.97
N LEU A 84 -9.54 3.55 -6.73
CA LEU A 84 -10.22 3.50 -8.03
C LEU A 84 -11.73 3.74 -7.89
N ALA A 85 -12.37 3.10 -6.92
CA ALA A 85 -13.79 3.29 -6.64
C ALA A 85 -14.11 4.73 -6.20
N TRP A 86 -13.28 5.32 -5.34
CA TRP A 86 -13.40 6.72 -4.93
C TRP A 86 -13.28 7.67 -6.11
N ASN A 87 -12.26 7.49 -6.96
CA ASN A 87 -12.08 8.34 -8.13
C ASN A 87 -13.24 8.19 -9.13
N TYR A 88 -13.73 6.97 -9.35
CA TYR A 88 -14.90 6.73 -10.19
C TYR A 88 -16.14 7.46 -9.65
N LYS A 89 -16.42 7.33 -8.35
CA LYS A 89 -17.55 8.01 -7.68
C LYS A 89 -17.46 9.53 -7.86
N ASN A 90 -16.31 10.15 -7.59
CA ASN A 90 -16.16 11.59 -7.68
C ASN A 90 -16.37 12.13 -9.11
N ARG A 91 -15.90 11.41 -10.13
CA ARG A 91 -16.16 11.79 -11.53
C ARG A 91 -17.64 11.71 -11.91
N LEU A 92 -18.43 10.83 -11.28
CA LEU A 92 -19.88 10.80 -11.48
C LEU A 92 -20.56 11.99 -10.79
N MET A 93 -20.13 12.31 -9.56
CA MET A 93 -20.71 13.41 -8.77
C MET A 93 -20.42 14.80 -9.36
N LEU A 94 -19.25 15.00 -9.98
CA LEU A 94 -18.89 16.26 -10.65
C LEU A 94 -19.59 16.48 -12.01
N LYS A 95 -20.29 15.47 -12.53
CA LYS A 95 -21.00 15.52 -13.82
C LYS A 95 -22.52 15.70 -13.67
N GLY A 96 -23.04 15.74 -12.43
CA GLY A 96 -24.42 16.11 -12.11
C GLY A 96 -24.48 17.54 -11.60
#